data_AF-A0AAU0XVF3-F1
#
_entry.id   AF-A0AAU0XVF3-F1
#
_cell.length_a   1.000
_cell.length_b   1.000
_cell.length_c   1.000
_cell.angle_alpha   90.00
_cell.angle_beta   90.00
_cell.angle_gamma   90.00
#
_symmetry.space_group_name_H-M   'P 1'
#
loop_
_entity.id
_entity.type
_entity.pdbx_description
1 polymer ?
#
loop_
_entity_poly.entity_id
_entity_poly.type
_entity_poly.pdbx_seq_one_letter_code
_entity_poly.pdbx_strand_id
1 'polypeptide(L)'
;MATDPNTKVRYESVQEMANRIRVVSQNIIKDLQEMDAALKVVTDTWDGEAHGEYVHLQSKYKGKAEHMKTRLEHVAKIIESGKDSYRSTDVKASRLFTEGY
;
A
#
# COMPACT_ATOMS: atom_id res chain seq x y z
N MET A 1 -15.18 -27.55 -21.68
CA MET A 1 -13.75 -27.25 -21.44
C MET A 1 -13.57 -26.86 -19.99
N ALA A 2 -12.65 -27.52 -19.29
CA ALA A 2 -12.41 -27.34 -17.86
C ALA A 2 -11.91 -25.91 -17.60
N THR A 3 -12.65 -25.14 -16.80
CA THR A 3 -12.16 -23.90 -16.21
C THR A 3 -10.97 -24.23 -15.33
N ASP A 4 -9.78 -23.94 -15.82
CA ASP A 4 -8.53 -24.11 -15.09
C ASP A 4 -8.58 -23.30 -13.78
N PRO A 5 -8.52 -23.95 -12.61
CA PRO A 5 -8.62 -23.29 -11.31
C PRO A 5 -7.45 -22.34 -11.02
N ASN A 6 -6.31 -22.50 -11.71
CA ASN A 6 -5.09 -21.73 -11.45
C ASN A 6 -5.04 -20.39 -12.21
N THR A 7 -5.79 -20.26 -13.30
CA THR A 7 -5.89 -19.02 -14.09
C THR A 7 -6.85 -18.01 -13.41
N LYS A 8 -7.74 -18.52 -12.54
CA LYS A 8 -8.55 -17.73 -11.60
C LYS A 8 -7.75 -17.36 -10.35
N VAL A 9 -6.65 -16.61 -10.49
CA VAL A 9 -6.32 -15.68 -9.40
C VAL A 9 -7.53 -14.76 -9.30
N ARG A 10 -8.35 -14.97 -8.27
CA ARG A 10 -9.69 -14.36 -8.17
C ARG A 10 -9.51 -12.85 -8.18
N TYR A 11 -10.16 -12.15 -9.11
CA TYR A 11 -10.13 -10.69 -9.16
C TYR A 11 -10.48 -10.05 -7.80
N GLU A 12 -11.33 -10.73 -7.02
CA GLU A 12 -11.66 -10.42 -5.63
C GLU A 12 -10.42 -10.47 -4.72
N SER A 13 -9.57 -11.49 -4.81
CA SER A 13 -8.37 -11.62 -3.97
C SER A 13 -7.31 -10.58 -4.32
N VAL A 14 -7.21 -10.17 -5.59
CA VAL A 14 -6.31 -9.08 -6.03
C VAL A 14 -6.78 -7.74 -5.46
N GLN A 15 -8.08 -7.45 -5.56
CA GLN A 15 -8.67 -6.23 -4.99
C GLN A 15 -8.54 -6.21 -3.47
N GLU A 16 -8.80 -7.35 -2.82
CA GLU A 16 -8.65 -7.50 -1.38
C GLU A 16 -7.21 -7.25 -0.93
N MET A 17 -6.22 -7.74 -1.68
CA MET A 17 -4.81 -7.51 -1.39
C MET A 17 -4.44 -6.02 -1.52
N ALA A 18 -4.87 -5.34 -2.59
CA ALA A 18 -4.66 -3.90 -2.75
C ALA A 18 -5.31 -3.11 -1.59
N ASN A 19 -6.52 -3.50 -1.18
CA ASN A 19 -7.21 -2.88 -0.05
C ASN A 19 -6.48 -3.11 1.27
N ARG A 20 -5.99 -4.33 1.53
CA ARG A 20 -5.19 -4.67 2.71
C ARG A 20 -3.90 -3.84 2.76
N ILE A 21 -3.22 -3.66 1.63
CA ILE A 21 -2.01 -2.82 1.54
C ILE A 21 -2.32 -1.37 1.92
N ARG A 22 -3.46 -0.82 1.45
CA ARG A 22 -3.91 0.53 1.83
C ARG A 22 -4.22 0.66 3.31
N VAL A 23 -4.85 -0.35 3.91
CA VAL A 23 -5.14 -0.36 5.35
C VAL A 23 -3.84 -0.36 6.15
N VAL A 24 -2.88 -1.21 5.77
CA VAL A 24 -1.55 -1.25 6.42
C VAL A 24 -0.82 0.08 6.27
N SER A 25 -0.86 0.71 5.08
CA SER A 25 -0.22 2.01 4.89
C SER A 25 -0.87 3.12 5.72
N GLN A 26 -2.19 3.10 5.89
CA GLN A 26 -2.91 4.02 6.79
C GLN A 26 -2.55 3.80 8.26
N ASN A 27 -2.46 2.55 8.69
CA ASN A 27 -2.08 2.20 10.07
C ASN A 27 -0.66 2.69 10.39
N ILE A 28 0.30 2.53 9.47
CA ILE A 28 1.65 3.06 9.64
C ILE A 28 1.63 4.57 9.92
N ILE A 29 0.83 5.35 9.18
CA ILE A 29 0.71 6.81 9.39
C ILE A 29 0.14 7.12 10.77
N LYS A 30 -0.89 6.37 11.17
CA LYS A 30 -1.53 6.54 12.47
C LYS A 30 -0.54 6.25 13.61
N ASP A 31 0.20 5.14 13.53
CA ASP A 31 1.20 4.77 14.53
C ASP A 31 2.28 5.85 14.67
N LEU A 32 2.67 6.50 13.58
CA LEU A 32 3.64 7.60 13.60
C LEU A 32 3.10 8.85 14.27
N GLN A 33 1.82 9.17 14.04
CA GLN A 33 1.16 10.29 14.70
C GLN A 33 1.01 10.03 16.20
N GLU A 34 0.70 8.79 16.58
CA GLU A 34 0.64 8.39 17.99
C GLU A 34 2.01 8.44 18.65
N MET A 35 3.07 7.98 17.97
CA MET A 35 4.44 8.12 18.46
C MET A 35 4.86 9.58 18.63
N ASP A 36 4.56 10.45 17.66
CA ASP A 36 4.83 11.89 17.74
C ASP A 36 4.13 12.52 18.95
N ALA A 37 2.84 12.22 19.14
CA ALA A 37 2.07 12.73 20.27
C ALA A 37 2.61 12.24 21.63
N ALA A 38 2.97 10.96 21.74
CA ALA A 38 3.53 10.39 22.95
C ALA A 38 4.90 10.98 23.29
N LEU A 39 5.73 11.20 22.28
CA LEU A 39 7.07 11.75 22.46
C LEU A 39 7.06 13.24 22.76
N LYS A 40 6.11 14.01 22.20
CA LYS A 40 5.96 15.44 22.50
C LYS A 40 5.84 15.74 23.99
N VAL A 41 5.06 14.90 24.70
CA VAL A 41 4.89 14.98 26.16
C VAL A 41 6.21 14.80 26.90
N VAL A 42 7.11 13.95 26.38
CA VAL A 42 8.42 13.67 26.98
C VAL A 42 9.42 14.77 26.63
N THR A 43 9.43 15.21 25.37
CA THR A 43 10.41 16.18 24.85
C THR A 43 10.20 17.60 25.34
N ASP A 44 9.01 17.92 25.83
CA ASP A 44 8.73 19.20 26.50
C ASP A 44 9.53 19.35 27.83
N THR A 45 10.04 18.26 28.38
CA THR A 45 10.88 18.28 29.59
C THR A 45 12.39 18.24 29.31
N TRP A 46 12.80 18.15 28.03
CA TRP A 46 14.20 18.04 27.66
C TRP A 46 14.84 19.42 27.45
N ASP A 47 16.02 19.61 28.03
CA ASP A 47 16.82 20.83 27.85
C ASP A 47 17.24 21.00 26.37
N GLY A 48 17.45 22.25 25.93
CA GLY A 48 17.30 22.67 24.52
C GLY A 48 18.14 21.92 23.46
N GLU A 49 19.28 21.35 23.84
CA GLU A 49 20.12 20.55 22.95
C GLU A 49 19.50 19.18 22.63
N ALA A 50 18.93 18.50 23.63
CA ALA A 50 18.23 17.23 23.46
C ALA A 50 16.92 17.39 22.68
N HIS A 51 16.23 18.53 22.84
CA HIS A 51 15.06 18.87 22.05
C HIS A 51 15.42 19.02 20.56
N GLY A 52 16.53 19.70 20.24
CA GLY A 52 16.99 19.91 18.87
C GLY A 52 17.32 18.60 18.13
N GLU A 53 18.09 17.72 18.77
CA GLU A 53 18.42 16.40 18.19
C GLU A 53 17.17 15.52 17.99
N TYR A 54 16.21 15.60 18.91
CA TYR A 54 14.94 14.90 18.77
C TYR A 54 14.15 15.37 17.54
N VAL A 55 13.98 16.69 17.37
CA VAL A 55 13.27 17.26 16.21
C VAL A 55 13.91 16.80 14.90
N HIS A 56 15.25 16.74 14.85
CA HIS A 56 15.98 16.24 13.69
C HIS A 56 15.71 14.76 13.42
N LEU A 57 15.75 13.92 14.46
CA LEU A 57 15.47 12.49 14.35
C LEU A 57 14.02 12.24 13.91
N GLN A 58 13.07 12.98 14.48
CA GLN A 58 11.65 12.90 14.15
C GLN A 58 11.41 13.23 12.68
N SER A 59 12.02 14.30 12.17
CA SER A 59 11.93 14.68 10.75
C SER A 59 12.40 13.55 9.82
N LYS A 60 13.53 12.91 10.14
CA LYS A 60 14.03 11.74 9.40
C LYS A 60 13.06 10.57 9.45
N TYR A 61 12.46 10.29 10.61
CA TYR A 61 11.53 9.18 10.79
C TYR A 61 10.25 9.40 9.97
N LYS A 62 9.69 10.62 10.03
CA LYS A 62 8.55 11.03 9.21
C LYS A 62 8.84 10.90 7.71
N GLY A 63 10.03 11.31 7.26
CA GLY A 63 10.44 11.15 5.87
C GLY A 63 10.48 9.68 5.41
N LYS A 64 11.04 8.78 6.25
CA LYS A 64 11.07 7.33 5.95
C LYS A 64 9.67 6.73 5.85
N ALA A 65 8.77 7.16 6.74
CA ALA A 65 7.40 6.72 6.75
C ALA A 65 6.61 7.12 5.51
N GLU A 66 6.66 8.40 5.12
CA GLU A 66 6.01 8.88 3.90
C GLU A 66 6.55 8.16 2.66
N HIS A 67 7.85 7.87 2.63
CA HIS A 67 8.44 7.06 1.58
C HIS A 67 7.90 5.61 1.58
N MET A 68 7.74 4.98 2.75
CA MET A 68 7.16 3.64 2.87
C MET A 68 5.70 3.61 2.39
N LYS A 69 4.89 4.60 2.80
CA LYS A 69 3.53 4.79 2.30
C LYS A 69 3.49 4.92 0.79
N THR A 70 4.32 5.80 0.22
CA THR A 70 4.38 6.01 -1.23
C THR A 70 4.70 4.71 -1.98
N ARG A 71 5.62 3.90 -1.44
CA ARG A 71 5.94 2.58 -2.02
C ARG A 71 4.79 1.60 -1.91
N LEU A 72 4.12 1.52 -0.76
CA LEU A 72 2.96 0.63 -0.58
C LEU A 72 1.81 1.03 -1.50
N GLU A 73 1.54 2.33 -1.65
CA GLU A 73 0.54 2.83 -2.61
C GLU A 73 0.92 2.48 -4.06
N HIS A 74 2.20 2.58 -4.42
CA HIS A 74 2.68 2.19 -5.74
C HIS A 74 2.48 0.69 -5.99
N VAL A 75 2.81 -0.17 -5.00
CA VAL A 75 2.57 -1.61 -5.09
C VAL A 75 1.08 -1.91 -5.23
N ALA A 76 0.20 -1.25 -4.45
CA ALA A 76 -1.24 -1.41 -4.57
C ALA A 76 -1.74 -1.03 -5.99
N LYS A 77 -1.22 0.06 -6.57
CA LYS A 77 -1.55 0.47 -7.96
C LYS A 77 -1.08 -0.56 -8.99
N ILE A 78 0.11 -1.13 -8.84
CA ILE A 78 0.62 -2.19 -9.74
C ILE A 78 -0.28 -3.43 -9.67
N ILE A 79 -0.70 -3.82 -8.46
CA ILE A 79 -1.59 -4.97 -8.25
C ILE A 79 -2.96 -4.71 -8.92
N GLU A 80 -3.50 -3.50 -8.80
CA GLU A 80 -4.76 -3.12 -9.47
C GLU A 80 -4.64 -3.07 -11.00
N SER A 81 -3.57 -2.46 -11.54
CA SER A 81 -3.38 -2.38 -12.99
C SER A 81 -3.10 -3.74 -13.64
N GLY A 82 -2.47 -4.65 -12.91
CA GLY A 82 -2.33 -6.05 -13.32
C GLY A 82 -3.69 -6.73 -13.54
N LYS A 83 -4.69 -6.42 -12.70
CA LYS A 83 -6.07 -6.91 -12.88
C LYS A 83 -6.73 -6.36 -14.15
N ASP A 84 -6.54 -5.09 -14.49
CA ASP A 84 -7.10 -4.51 -15.71
C ASP A 84 -6.48 -5.10 -16.98
N SER A 85 -5.17 -5.34 -16.97
CA SER A 85 -4.46 -6.01 -18.06
C SER A 85 -4.94 -7.45 -18.25
N TYR A 86 -5.18 -8.17 -17.14
CA TYR A 86 -5.70 -9.53 -17.18
C TYR A 86 -7.15 -9.58 -17.70
N ARG A 87 -8.01 -8.67 -17.26
CA ARG A 87 -9.40 -8.54 -17.75
C ARG A 87 -9.47 -8.24 -19.24
N SER A 88 -8.62 -7.33 -19.73
CA SER A 88 -8.54 -6.99 -21.16
C SER A 88 -8.14 -8.21 -22.00
N THR A 89 -7.20 -9.01 -21.49
CA THR A 89 -6.71 -10.22 -22.15
C THR A 89 -7.77 -11.32 -22.18
N ASP A 90 -8.48 -11.56 -21.08
CA ASP A 90 -9.55 -12.57 -21.00
C ASP A 90 -10.75 -12.20 -21.89
N VAL A 91 -11.17 -10.93 -21.92
CA VAL A 91 -12.23 -10.45 -22.82
C VAL A 91 -11.83 -10.57 -24.29
N LYS A 92 -10.58 -10.23 -24.64
CA LYS A 92 -10.08 -10.41 -26.01
C LYS A 92 -10.04 -11.88 -26.42
N ALA A 93 -9.53 -12.75 -25.54
CA ALA A 93 -9.49 -14.19 -25.80
C ALA A 93 -10.91 -14.75 -25.96
N SER A 94 -11.84 -14.41 -25.07
CA SER A 94 -13.24 -14.85 -25.13
C SER A 94 -13.95 -14.42 -26.43
N ARG A 95 -13.69 -13.20 -26.92
CA ARG A 95 -14.22 -12.73 -28.22
C ARG A 95 -13.63 -13.50 -29.40
N LEU A 96 -12.32 -13.75 -29.40
CA LEU A 96 -11.66 -14.55 -30.45
C LEU A 96 -12.17 -16.00 -30.49
N PHE A 97 -12.59 -16.56 -29.36
CA PHE A 97 -13.21 -17.89 -29.31
C PHE A 97 -14.70 -17.91 -29.71
N THR A 98 -15.39 -16.78 -29.71
CA THR A 98 -16.83 -16.69 -30.05
C THR A 98 -17.06 -16.47 -31.56
N GLU A 99 -16.10 -15.87 -32.28
CA GLU A 99 -16.17 -15.68 -33.74
C GLU A 99 -15.72 -16.91 -34.55
N GLY A 100 -15.29 -17.98 -33.88
CA GLY A 100 -14.78 -19.22 -34.48
C GLY A 100 -15.78 -20.37 -34.62
N TYR A 101 -17.09 -20.08 -34.72
CA TYR A 101 -18.15 -21.07 -35.01
C TYR A 101 -19.09 -20.56 -36.09
#